data_AF-A0A7S0IJ78-F1
#
_entry.id   AF-A0A7S0IJ78-F1
#
_cell.length_a   1.000
_cell.length_b   1.000
_cell.length_c   1.000
_cell.angle_alpha   90.00
_cell.angle_beta   90.00
_cell.angle_gamma   90.00
#
_symmetry.space_group_name_H-M   'P 1'
#
loop_
_entity.id
_entity.type
_entity.pdbx_description
1 polymer ?
#
loop_
_entity_poly.entity_id
_entity_poly.type
_entity_poly.pdbx_seq_one_letter_code
_entity_poly.pdbx_strand_id
1 'polypeptide(L)'
;WRMKRDGVADAAAAVERARADALAAREARAETNAALAGPGGTWAALGDTFTAREFTDALFDPMNAPTTPSSPGFDPRVTTRSAEDVLESFGVDASHLPSLRRKLADLPAKTGVYRWLAEDGSVLYIGKAKSLRDRTRGYLAPGLLRRSPRHRRLAGLARSVDTVL
;
A
#
# COMPACT_ATOMS: atom_id res chain seq x y z
N TRP A 1 -57.14 19.89 47.06
CA TRP A 1 -56.92 18.82 46.05
C TRP A 1 -56.62 19.40 44.67
N ARG A 2 -55.40 19.88 44.39
CA ARG A 2 -54.89 20.13 43.01
C ARG A 2 -53.39 20.51 43.03
N MET A 3 -52.47 19.56 43.20
CA MET A 3 -51.00 19.80 43.05
C MET A 3 -50.24 18.55 42.54
N LYS A 4 -50.81 17.80 41.60
CA LYS A 4 -50.15 16.59 41.03
C LYS A 4 -50.09 16.54 39.50
N ARG A 5 -50.46 17.62 38.79
CA ARG A 5 -50.51 17.63 37.31
C ARG A 5 -49.25 18.21 36.65
N ASP A 6 -48.51 19.08 37.34
CA ASP A 6 -47.36 19.76 36.72
C ASP A 6 -46.13 18.83 36.54
N GLY A 7 -45.88 17.94 37.50
CA GLY A 7 -44.76 16.98 37.39
C GLY A 7 -44.95 15.90 36.31
N VAL A 8 -46.19 15.60 35.91
CA VAL A 8 -46.46 14.67 34.79
C VAL A 8 -46.26 15.36 33.45
N ALA A 9 -46.57 16.66 33.36
CA ALA A 9 -46.35 17.47 32.16
C ALA A 9 -44.86 17.71 31.90
N ASP A 10 -44.08 18.00 32.96
CA ASP A 10 -42.61 18.12 32.85
C ASP A 10 -41.94 16.79 32.50
N ALA A 11 -42.42 15.67 33.07
CA ALA A 11 -41.92 14.34 32.71
C ALA A 11 -42.22 14.00 31.25
N ALA A 12 -43.41 14.33 30.73
CA ALA A 12 -43.76 14.14 29.33
C ALA A 12 -42.90 15.01 28.40
N ALA A 13 -42.65 16.26 28.76
CA ALA A 13 -41.77 17.15 28.01
C ALA A 13 -40.31 16.69 27.98
N ALA A 14 -39.82 16.08 29.08
CA ALA A 14 -38.49 15.50 29.15
C ALA A 14 -38.34 14.26 28.24
N VAL A 15 -39.39 13.41 28.18
CA VAL A 15 -39.41 12.24 27.29
C VAL A 15 -39.38 12.65 25.82
N GLU A 16 -40.13 13.70 25.44
CA GLU A 16 -40.13 14.18 24.05
C GLU A 16 -38.80 14.82 23.66
N ARG A 17 -38.13 15.56 24.56
CA ARG A 17 -36.76 16.04 24.31
C ARG A 17 -35.77 14.90 24.14
N ALA A 18 -35.84 13.88 25.00
CA ALA A 18 -34.98 12.70 24.88
C ALA A 18 -35.21 11.93 23.56
N ARG A 19 -36.45 11.87 23.07
CA ARG A 19 -36.78 11.29 21.76
C ARG A 19 -36.26 12.14 20.60
N ALA A 20 -36.37 13.46 20.70
CA ALA A 20 -35.83 14.39 19.70
C ALA A 20 -34.30 14.30 19.63
N ASP A 21 -33.62 14.27 20.78
CA ASP A 21 -32.17 14.11 20.87
C ASP A 21 -31.73 12.75 20.31
N ALA A 22 -32.51 11.69 20.57
CA ALA A 22 -32.25 10.37 20.00
C ALA A 22 -32.45 10.32 18.47
N LEU A 23 -33.42 11.06 17.93
CA LEU A 23 -33.63 11.19 16.48
C LEU A 23 -32.50 12.00 15.83
N ALA A 24 -32.13 13.14 16.40
CA ALA A 24 -31.00 13.95 15.94
C ALA A 24 -29.68 13.15 15.96
N ALA A 25 -29.46 12.33 16.99
CA ALA A 25 -28.30 11.46 17.07
C ALA A 25 -28.35 10.26 16.09
N ARG A 26 -29.52 9.92 15.54
CA ARG A 26 -29.65 8.92 14.46
C ARG A 26 -29.42 9.56 13.10
N GLU A 27 -29.92 10.78 12.88
CA GLU A 27 -29.68 11.56 11.66
C GLU A 27 -28.19 11.91 11.51
N ALA A 28 -27.55 12.42 12.56
CA ALA A 28 -26.11 12.70 12.56
C ALA A 28 -25.26 11.44 12.25
N ARG A 29 -25.66 10.27 12.78
CA ARG A 29 -25.02 8.98 12.47
C ARG A 29 -25.22 8.57 11.01
N ALA A 30 -26.42 8.80 10.46
CA ALA A 30 -26.72 8.52 9.07
C ALA A 30 -25.91 9.41 8.11
N GLU A 31 -25.71 10.69 8.45
CA GLU A 31 -24.86 11.62 7.70
C GLU A 31 -23.38 11.20 7.73
N THR A 32 -22.85 10.80 8.90
CA THR A 32 -21.49 10.23 8.96
C THR A 32 -21.34 8.94 8.15
N ASN A 33 -22.35 8.07 8.14
CA ASN A 33 -22.31 6.83 7.34
C ASN A 33 -22.41 7.11 5.84
N ALA A 34 -23.17 8.13 5.42
CA ALA A 34 -23.24 8.56 4.03
C ALA A 34 -21.91 9.18 3.56
N ALA A 35 -21.23 9.95 4.41
CA ALA A 35 -19.89 10.47 4.14
C ALA A 35 -18.84 9.35 4.00
N LEU A 36 -19.08 8.21 4.63
CA LEU A 36 -18.29 6.98 4.54
C LEU A 36 -18.75 6.06 3.38
N ALA A 37 -19.51 6.53 2.38
CA ALA A 37 -19.94 5.70 1.24
C ALA A 37 -19.00 5.76 0.01
N GLY A 38 -17.76 6.21 0.18
CA GLY A 38 -16.72 6.21 -0.86
C GLY A 38 -15.83 4.96 -0.84
N PRO A 39 -14.82 4.85 -1.72
CA PRO A 39 -13.90 3.70 -1.78
C PRO A 39 -13.11 3.43 -0.49
N GLY A 40 -12.95 4.44 0.38
CA GLY A 40 -12.35 4.32 1.71
C GLY A 40 -13.33 3.97 2.82
N GLY A 41 -14.62 3.95 2.51
CA GLY A 41 -15.76 3.78 3.40
C GLY A 41 -16.03 2.37 3.88
N THR A 42 -15.70 1.41 3.01
CA THR A 42 -15.75 -0.03 3.29
C THR A 42 -14.89 -0.41 4.49
N TRP A 43 -13.76 0.27 4.72
CA TRP A 43 -12.85 -0.02 5.84
C TRP A 43 -13.40 0.37 7.21
N ALA A 44 -14.28 1.39 7.29
CA ALA A 44 -14.83 1.86 8.56
C ALA A 44 -16.00 1.00 9.07
N ALA A 45 -16.74 0.35 8.17
CA ALA A 45 -17.86 -0.53 8.52
C ALA A 45 -17.43 -1.92 9.03
N LEU A 46 -16.16 -2.29 8.86
CA LEU A 46 -15.59 -3.62 9.16
C LEU A 46 -15.02 -3.77 10.58
N GLY A 47 -15.30 -2.81 11.47
CA GLY A 47 -14.65 -2.68 12.77
C GLY A 47 -14.97 -3.78 13.80
N ASP A 48 -16.16 -4.37 13.81
CA ASP A 48 -16.58 -5.20 14.98
C ASP A 48 -17.01 -6.64 14.71
N THR A 49 -17.22 -7.07 13.45
CA THR A 49 -17.40 -8.49 13.10
C THR A 49 -16.83 -8.79 11.72
N PHE A 50 -15.52 -8.95 11.63
CA PHE A 50 -14.86 -9.35 10.39
C PHE A 50 -14.74 -10.87 10.33
N THR A 51 -15.64 -11.56 9.62
CA THR A 51 -15.45 -12.99 9.39
C THR A 51 -14.57 -13.22 8.14
N ALA A 52 -13.75 -14.28 8.16
CA ALA A 52 -12.88 -14.63 7.02
C ALA A 52 -13.66 -14.89 5.72
N ARG A 53 -14.94 -15.25 5.82
CA ARG A 53 -15.81 -15.49 4.67
C ARG A 53 -16.23 -14.19 3.99
N GLU A 54 -16.63 -13.18 4.75
CA GLU A 54 -17.02 -11.85 4.23
C GLU A 54 -15.84 -11.15 3.54
N PHE A 55 -14.62 -11.32 4.06
CA PHE A 55 -13.42 -10.84 3.39
C PHE A 55 -13.19 -11.48 2.03
N THR A 56 -13.37 -12.80 1.96
CA THR A 56 -13.17 -13.57 0.74
C THR A 56 -14.20 -13.16 -0.31
N ASP A 57 -15.47 -13.06 0.09
CA ASP A 57 -16.55 -12.64 -0.81
C ASP A 57 -16.32 -11.19 -1.31
N ALA A 58 -15.88 -10.27 -0.45
CA ALA A 58 -15.55 -8.90 -0.85
C ALA A 58 -14.33 -8.79 -1.76
N LEU A 59 -13.32 -9.66 -1.59
CA LEU A 59 -12.09 -9.66 -2.40
C LEU A 59 -12.34 -10.16 -3.83
N PHE A 60 -13.31 -11.06 -4.00
CA PHE A 60 -13.62 -11.71 -5.28
C PHE A 60 -14.96 -11.27 -5.89
N ASP A 61 -15.64 -10.27 -5.30
CA ASP A 61 -16.84 -9.68 -5.88
C ASP A 61 -16.50 -9.05 -7.24
N PRO A 62 -17.05 -9.57 -8.36
CA PRO A 62 -16.76 -9.06 -9.70
C PRO A 62 -17.21 -7.59 -9.88
N MET A 63 -18.12 -7.09 -9.04
CA MET A 63 -18.56 -5.69 -9.05
C MET A 63 -17.54 -4.73 -8.43
N ASN A 64 -16.62 -5.23 -7.59
CA ASN A 64 -15.53 -4.47 -6.97
C ASN A 64 -14.17 -4.74 -7.63
N ALA A 65 -14.12 -5.56 -8.68
CA ALA A 65 -12.91 -5.79 -9.43
C ALA A 65 -12.40 -4.45 -9.97
N PRO A 66 -11.12 -4.07 -9.73
CA PRO A 66 -10.57 -2.88 -10.34
C PRO A 66 -10.71 -3.05 -11.85
N THR A 67 -11.51 -2.21 -12.49
CA THR A 67 -11.56 -2.09 -13.94
C THR A 67 -10.14 -1.91 -14.39
N THR A 68 -9.57 -2.96 -14.98
CA THR A 68 -8.19 -2.93 -15.42
C THR A 68 -8.17 -1.88 -16.53
N PRO A 69 -7.52 -0.71 -16.36
CA PRO A 69 -7.32 0.15 -17.51
C PRO A 69 -6.51 -0.71 -18.48
N SER A 70 -7.09 -0.99 -19.64
CA SER A 70 -6.42 -1.71 -20.71
C SER A 70 -5.02 -1.12 -20.86
N SER A 71 -4.00 -1.95 -20.64
CA SER A 71 -2.60 -1.55 -20.78
C SER A 71 -2.46 -0.80 -22.10
N PRO A 72 -1.91 0.43 -22.10
CA PRO A 72 -1.62 1.10 -23.36
C PRO A 72 -0.71 0.18 -24.16
N GLY A 73 -1.07 -0.04 -25.43
CA GLY A 73 -0.44 -1.00 -26.31
C GLY A 73 1.08 -0.95 -26.21
N PHE A 74 1.69 -2.13 -26.13
CA PHE A 74 3.14 -2.27 -26.16
C PHE A 74 3.66 -1.70 -27.49
N ASP A 75 4.24 -0.51 -27.46
CA ASP A 75 4.99 0.04 -28.57
C ASP A 75 6.43 -0.53 -28.52
N PRO A 76 6.82 -1.40 -29.46
CA PRO A 76 8.15 -1.99 -29.48
C PRO A 76 9.29 -0.98 -29.75
N ARG A 77 8.97 0.29 -30.05
CA ARG A 77 9.97 1.34 -30.33
C ARG A 77 10.36 2.19 -29.13
N VAL A 78 9.70 2.05 -27.98
CA VAL A 78 10.22 2.64 -26.74
C VAL A 78 11.32 1.72 -26.26
N THR A 79 12.57 2.01 -26.66
CA THR A 79 13.76 1.52 -25.97
C THR A 79 13.49 1.71 -24.48
N THR A 80 13.18 0.62 -23.77
CA THR A 80 12.94 0.68 -22.34
C THR A 80 14.19 1.27 -21.74
N ARG A 81 14.16 2.57 -21.36
CA ARG A 81 15.31 3.25 -20.81
C ARG A 81 15.93 2.34 -19.78
N SER A 82 17.19 1.99 -19.99
CA SER A 82 17.94 1.08 -19.14
C SER A 82 17.98 1.65 -17.71
N ALA A 83 18.33 0.84 -16.72
CA ALA A 83 18.43 1.37 -15.35
C ALA A 83 19.49 2.48 -15.27
N GLU A 84 20.55 2.34 -16.05
CA GLU A 84 21.64 3.29 -16.24
C GLU A 84 21.08 4.63 -16.73
N ASP A 85 20.35 4.63 -17.85
CA ASP A 85 19.75 5.86 -18.41
C ASP A 85 18.85 6.56 -17.37
N VAL A 86 18.11 5.76 -16.58
CA VAL A 86 17.26 6.32 -15.51
C VAL A 86 18.12 6.95 -14.42
N LEU A 87 19.14 6.28 -13.92
CA LEU A 87 20.01 6.82 -12.87
C LEU A 87 20.79 8.05 -13.33
N GLU A 88 21.33 8.03 -14.55
CA GLU A 88 22.03 9.16 -15.16
C GLU A 88 21.11 10.38 -15.30
N SER A 89 19.84 10.18 -15.67
CA SER A 89 18.86 11.27 -15.73
C SER A 89 18.60 11.95 -14.37
N PHE A 90 18.94 11.29 -13.26
CA PHE A 90 18.88 11.84 -11.91
C PHE A 90 20.27 12.23 -11.37
N GLY A 91 21.31 12.24 -12.20
CA GLY A 91 22.67 12.61 -11.80
C GLY A 91 23.36 11.57 -10.89
N VAL A 92 22.94 10.30 -10.94
CA VAL A 92 23.55 9.21 -10.18
C VAL A 92 24.50 8.44 -11.08
N ASP A 93 25.77 8.31 -10.69
CA ASP A 93 26.74 7.46 -11.40
C ASP A 93 26.29 5.99 -11.36
N ALA A 94 26.27 5.38 -12.53
CA ALA A 94 25.78 4.02 -12.77
C ALA A 94 26.83 3.13 -13.49
N SER A 95 28.07 3.59 -13.60
CA SER A 95 29.17 2.88 -14.29
C SER A 95 29.39 1.44 -13.79
N HIS A 96 29.11 1.17 -12.51
CA HIS A 96 29.26 -0.15 -11.87
C HIS A 96 28.08 -1.11 -12.09
N LEU A 97 26.92 -0.63 -12.59
CA LEU A 97 25.71 -1.44 -12.73
C LEU A 97 25.87 -2.70 -13.60
N PRO A 98 26.62 -2.69 -14.73
CA PRO A 98 26.81 -3.89 -15.53
C PRO A 98 27.50 -5.02 -14.75
N SER A 99 28.49 -4.68 -13.91
CA SER A 99 29.15 -5.64 -13.02
C SER A 99 28.20 -6.15 -11.93
N LEU A 100 27.43 -5.25 -11.32
CA LEU A 100 26.44 -5.60 -10.33
C LEU A 100 25.38 -6.56 -10.88
N ARG A 101 24.87 -6.31 -12.09
CA ARG A 101 23.90 -7.19 -12.76
C ARG A 101 24.40 -8.60 -12.98
N ARG A 102 25.69 -8.77 -13.35
CA ARG A 102 26.30 -10.09 -13.47
C ARG A 102 26.25 -10.83 -12.13
N LYS A 103 26.69 -10.18 -11.04
CA LYS A 103 26.60 -10.76 -9.69
C LYS A 103 25.15 -11.13 -9.31
N LEU A 104 24.17 -10.29 -9.65
CA LEU A 104 22.75 -10.60 -9.39
C LEU A 104 22.24 -11.80 -10.22
N ALA A 105 22.77 -12.01 -11.42
CA ALA A 105 22.42 -13.15 -12.26
C ALA A 105 22.92 -14.47 -11.67
N ASP A 106 24.08 -14.44 -11.00
CA ASP A 106 24.71 -15.60 -10.37
C ASP A 106 24.00 -16.01 -9.07
N LEU A 107 23.16 -15.16 -8.49
CA LEU A 107 22.42 -15.47 -7.27
C LEU A 107 21.52 -16.69 -7.43
N PRO A 108 21.35 -17.51 -6.37
CA PRO A 108 20.48 -18.68 -6.40
C PRO A 108 19.01 -18.27 -6.50
N ALA A 109 18.22 -19.02 -7.27
CA ALA A 109 16.76 -18.92 -7.29
C ALA A 109 16.14 -19.71 -6.11
N LYS A 110 16.58 -19.40 -4.89
CA LYS A 110 16.11 -20.03 -3.64
C LYS A 110 15.53 -18.99 -2.70
N THR A 111 14.79 -19.46 -1.69
CA THR A 111 14.32 -18.63 -0.59
C THR A 111 15.48 -18.30 0.34
N GLY A 112 15.49 -17.09 0.87
CA GLY A 112 16.52 -16.66 1.83
C GLY A 112 16.49 -15.16 2.10
N VAL A 113 17.58 -14.66 2.66
CA VAL A 113 17.81 -13.25 2.97
C VAL A 113 18.95 -12.72 2.08
N TYR A 114 18.80 -11.50 1.56
CA TYR A 114 19.84 -10.80 0.81
C TYR A 114 20.26 -9.51 1.51
N ARG A 115 21.54 -9.13 1.33
CA ARG A 115 22.16 -7.94 1.89
C ARG A 115 22.83 -7.17 0.78
N TRP A 116 22.42 -5.92 0.57
CA TRP A 116 23.11 -5.00 -0.32
C TRP A 116 24.25 -4.32 0.42
N LEU A 117 25.43 -4.34 -0.17
CA LEU A 117 26.64 -3.80 0.42
C LEU A 117 27.16 -2.62 -0.42
N ALA A 118 27.68 -1.61 0.26
CA ALA A 118 28.44 -0.53 -0.36
C ALA A 118 29.88 -0.98 -0.67
N GLU A 119 30.68 -0.05 -1.18
CA GLU A 119 32.08 -0.28 -1.56
C GLU A 119 32.98 -0.65 -0.38
N ASP A 120 32.74 -0.04 0.78
CA ASP A 120 33.44 -0.31 2.04
C ASP A 120 32.95 -1.59 2.75
N GLY A 121 32.00 -2.32 2.16
CA GLY A 121 31.37 -3.49 2.76
C GLY A 121 30.27 -3.16 3.79
N SER A 122 29.92 -1.89 3.99
CA SER A 122 28.81 -1.50 4.86
C SER A 122 27.47 -1.96 4.31
N VAL A 123 26.55 -2.35 5.20
CA VAL A 123 25.22 -2.84 4.80
C VAL A 123 24.29 -1.68 4.51
N LEU A 124 23.82 -1.58 3.27
CA LEU A 124 22.89 -0.54 2.82
C LEU A 124 21.43 -0.95 3.02
N TYR A 125 21.13 -2.22 2.79
CA TYR A 125 19.76 -2.73 2.82
C TYR A 125 19.73 -4.24 2.99
N ILE A 126 18.75 -4.74 3.74
CA ILE A 126 18.49 -6.17 3.93
C ILE A 126 17.04 -6.46 3.56
N GLY A 127 16.80 -7.57 2.87
CA GLY A 127 15.45 -8.04 2.63
C GLY A 127 15.36 -9.56 2.52
N LYS A 128 14.13 -10.07 2.56
CA LYS A 128 13.82 -11.49 2.37
C LYS A 128 13.14 -11.72 1.03
N ALA A 129 13.33 -12.91 0.46
CA ALA A 129 12.74 -13.28 -0.83
C ALA A 129 12.45 -14.78 -0.92
N LYS A 130 11.42 -15.15 -1.70
CA LYS A 130 11.18 -16.54 -2.12
C LYS A 130 12.15 -17.00 -3.22
N SER A 131 12.55 -16.06 -4.08
CA SER A 131 13.61 -16.20 -5.10
C SER A 131 14.54 -15.01 -4.96
N LEU A 132 15.76 -15.24 -4.46
CA LEU A 132 16.77 -14.19 -4.26
C LEU A 132 17.15 -13.51 -5.58
N ARG A 133 17.34 -14.30 -6.64
CA ARG A 133 17.65 -13.80 -7.99
C ARG A 133 16.60 -12.84 -8.52
N ASP A 134 15.33 -13.26 -8.53
CA ASP A 134 14.27 -12.44 -9.14
C ASP A 134 13.99 -11.19 -8.32
N ARG A 135 14.01 -11.33 -6.98
CA ARG A 135 13.75 -10.21 -6.09
C ARG A 135 14.82 -9.13 -6.20
N THR A 136 16.10 -9.50 -6.23
CA THR A 136 17.21 -8.55 -6.32
C THR A 136 17.29 -7.90 -7.69
N ARG A 137 17.06 -8.64 -8.78
CA ARG A 137 16.95 -8.07 -10.14
C ARG A 137 15.87 -6.99 -10.23
N GLY A 138 14.74 -7.16 -9.54
CA GLY A 138 13.65 -6.18 -9.50
C GLY A 138 14.06 -4.80 -8.98
N TYR A 139 15.10 -4.70 -8.13
CA TYR A 139 15.61 -3.41 -7.65
C TYR A 139 16.21 -2.55 -8.78
N LEU A 140 16.66 -3.17 -9.87
CA LEU A 140 17.20 -2.51 -11.05
C LEU A 140 16.15 -2.29 -12.14
N ALA A 141 14.86 -2.54 -11.86
CA ALA A 141 13.80 -2.30 -12.82
C ALA A 141 13.65 -0.79 -13.09
N PRO A 142 13.70 -0.32 -14.35
CA PRO A 142 13.61 1.11 -14.68
C PRO A 142 12.35 1.79 -14.13
N GLY A 143 11.22 1.08 -14.12
CA GLY A 143 9.97 1.58 -13.56
C GLY A 143 10.02 1.85 -12.06
N LEU A 144 10.78 1.06 -11.30
CA LEU A 144 10.96 1.24 -9.86
C LEU A 144 11.91 2.42 -9.58
N LEU A 145 13.02 2.49 -10.31
CA LEU A 145 14.02 3.55 -10.20
C LEU A 145 13.43 4.93 -10.56
N ARG A 146 12.53 5.01 -11.54
CA ARG A 146 11.81 6.26 -11.84
C ARG A 146 10.94 6.73 -10.67
N ARG A 147 10.22 5.81 -10.03
CA ARG A 147 9.24 6.16 -8.98
C ARG A 147 9.85 6.39 -7.60
N SER A 148 11.01 5.80 -7.29
CA SER A 148 11.51 5.79 -5.91
C SER A 148 12.93 6.34 -5.76
N PRO A 149 13.09 7.50 -5.08
CA PRO A 149 14.41 8.06 -4.75
C PRO A 149 15.28 7.11 -3.91
N ARG A 150 14.67 6.36 -2.98
CA ARG A 150 15.38 5.38 -2.13
C ARG A 150 16.02 4.27 -2.96
N HIS A 151 15.31 3.76 -3.96
CA HIS A 151 15.81 2.69 -4.81
C HIS A 151 16.92 3.18 -5.74
N ARG A 152 16.84 4.44 -6.21
CA ARG A 152 17.96 5.07 -6.93
C ARG A 152 19.21 5.19 -6.05
N ARG A 153 19.06 5.67 -4.81
CA ARG A 153 20.18 5.77 -3.86
C ARG A 153 20.81 4.40 -3.57
N LEU A 154 19.99 3.36 -3.39
CA LEU A 154 20.48 2.00 -3.22
C LEU A 154 21.27 1.53 -4.44
N ALA A 155 20.73 1.69 -5.65
CA ALA A 155 21.37 1.25 -6.88
C ALA A 155 22.68 2.00 -7.18
N GLY A 156 22.76 3.30 -6.86
CA GLY A 156 23.97 4.10 -7.02
C GLY A 156 25.09 3.73 -6.04
N LEU A 157 24.74 3.40 -4.80
CA LEU A 157 25.74 3.08 -3.75
C LEU A 157 26.16 1.61 -3.73
N ALA A 158 25.28 0.69 -4.14
CA ALA A 158 25.55 -0.73 -4.02
C ALA A 158 26.69 -1.20 -4.94
N ARG A 159 27.57 -2.05 -4.41
CA ARG A 159 28.68 -2.69 -5.14
C ARG A 159 28.60 -4.22 -5.16
N SER A 160 27.93 -4.82 -4.20
CA SER A 160 27.72 -6.26 -4.12
C SER A 160 26.42 -6.62 -3.39
N VAL A 161 26.02 -7.87 -3.55
CA VAL A 161 24.90 -8.48 -2.82
C VAL A 161 25.37 -9.80 -2.23
N ASP A 162 25.25 -9.91 -0.92
CA ASP A 162 25.45 -11.15 -0.18
C ASP A 162 24.12 -11.84 0.10
N THR A 163 24.17 -13.16 0.28
CA THR A 163 22.98 -13.97 0.58
C THR A 163 23.20 -14.90 1.75
N VAL A 164 22.14 -15.14 2.50
CA VAL A 164 22.04 -16.13 3.59
C VAL A 164 20.84 -17.02 3.26
N LEU A 165 21.09 -18.32 3.09
CA LEU A 165 20.09 -19.33 2.70
C LEU A 165 19.50 -20.02 3.93
#